data_AF-A0A7X9E9G9-F1
#
_entry.id   AF-A0A7X9E9G9-F1
#
_cell.length_a   1.000
_cell.length_b   1.000
_cell.length_c   1.000
_cell.angle_alpha   90.00
_cell.angle_beta   90.00
_cell.angle_gamma   90.00
#
_symmetry.space_group_name_H-M   'P 1'
#
loop_
_entity.id
_entity.type
_entity.pdbx_description
1 polymer ?
#
loop_
_entity_poly.entity_id
_entity_poly.type
_entity_poly.pdbx_seq_one_letter_code
_entity_poly.pdbx_strand_id
1 'polypeptide(L)'
;DAVKIHQGKPIINSAISLNWGMIKLVKKIQEQIRKETGIEISEEQIEMTLQGKKALFFDDRIDKIIKTATIAFVNEMLDELRENGYELQATMNLLMGGGAYIVQKTLDLGQHQNRIGYTEILAESQIANALGYERLIKEALRRR
;
A
#
# COMPACT_ATOMS: atom_id res chain seq x y z
N ASP A 1 1.82 2.34 8.47
CA ASP A 1 2.69 1.94 9.60
C ASP A 1 3.67 0.88 9.14
N ALA A 2 4.82 0.82 9.79
CA ALA A 2 5.81 -0.24 9.60
C ALA A 2 6.41 -0.62 10.96
N VAL A 3 6.77 -1.89 11.11
CA VAL A 3 7.45 -2.41 12.30
C VAL A 3 8.37 -3.56 11.89
N LYS A 4 9.57 -3.62 12.47
CA LYS A 4 10.50 -4.74 12.25
C LYS A 4 10.12 -5.91 13.16
N ILE A 5 10.13 -7.12 12.62
CA ILE A 5 9.96 -8.35 13.38
C ILE A 5 11.31 -9.07 13.49
N HIS A 6 11.68 -9.46 14.70
CA HIS A 6 12.88 -10.24 14.96
C HIS A 6 12.55 -11.39 15.91
N GLN A 7 12.92 -12.63 15.53
CA GLN A 7 12.62 -13.85 16.29
C GLN A 7 11.12 -13.96 16.70
N GLY A 8 10.23 -13.63 15.76
CA GLY A 8 8.78 -13.69 15.97
C GLY A 8 8.22 -12.59 16.88
N LYS A 9 9.01 -11.57 17.24
CA LYS A 9 8.59 -10.47 18.11
C LYS A 9 8.76 -9.12 17.41
N PRO A 10 7.82 -8.17 17.59
CA PRO A 10 8.01 -6.82 17.10
C PRO A 10 9.10 -6.08 17.89
N ILE A 11 10.00 -5.40 17.18
CA ILE A 11 10.94 -4.45 17.78
C ILE A 11 10.19 -3.13 17.94
N ILE A 12 9.65 -2.87 19.13
CA ILE A 12 8.75 -1.74 19.39
C ILE A 12 9.37 -0.39 18.99
N ASN A 13 10.65 -0.16 19.30
CA ASN A 13 11.33 1.10 18.97
C ASN A 13 11.59 1.30 17.47
N SER A 14 11.34 0.29 16.64
CA SER A 14 11.38 0.45 15.17
C SER A 14 10.06 0.92 14.59
N ALA A 15 8.95 0.85 15.36
CA ALA A 15 7.63 1.15 14.84
C ALA A 15 7.52 2.62 14.40
N ILE A 16 7.05 2.82 13.17
CA ILE A 16 6.81 4.15 12.60
C ILE A 16 5.44 4.21 11.93
N SER A 17 4.87 5.42 11.90
CA SER A 17 3.68 5.74 11.11
C SER A 17 4.08 6.70 10.00
N LEU A 18 3.61 6.41 8.80
CA LEU A 18 3.93 7.14 7.59
C LEU A 18 2.68 7.83 7.05
N ASN A 19 2.83 9.04 6.52
CA ASN A 19 1.73 9.76 5.86
C ASN A 19 1.63 9.33 4.38
N TRP A 20 1.41 8.03 4.14
CA TRP A 20 1.23 7.42 2.81
C TRP A 20 -0.06 6.58 2.76
N GLY A 21 -1.17 7.15 3.23
CA GLY A 21 -2.49 6.53 3.20
C GLY A 21 -3.27 6.75 1.90
N MET A 22 -4.37 6.01 1.73
CA MET A 22 -5.24 6.08 0.56
C MET A 22 -5.77 7.48 0.26
N ILE A 23 -6.16 8.24 1.29
CA ILE A 23 -6.64 9.61 1.14
C ILE A 23 -5.59 10.50 0.45
N LYS A 24 -4.30 10.33 0.77
CA LYS A 24 -3.22 11.09 0.13
C LYS A 24 -3.04 10.67 -1.33
N LEU A 25 -3.12 9.37 -1.62
CA LEU A 25 -3.03 8.85 -2.99
C LEU A 25 -4.17 9.40 -3.86
N VAL A 26 -5.42 9.28 -3.39
CA VAL A 26 -6.62 9.77 -4.10
C VAL A 26 -6.51 11.26 -4.38
N LYS A 27 -6.18 12.08 -3.37
CA LYS A 27 -5.99 13.53 -3.55
C LYS A 27 -4.90 13.85 -4.57
N LYS A 28 -3.75 13.16 -4.51
CA LYS A 28 -2.65 13.34 -5.47
C LYS A 28 -3.11 13.04 -6.91
N ILE A 29 -3.87 11.97 -7.10
CA ILE A 29 -4.44 11.59 -8.40
C ILE A 29 -5.44 12.63 -8.89
N GLN A 30 -6.40 13.05 -8.05
CA GLN A 30 -7.39 14.07 -8.40
C GLN A 30 -6.73 15.38 -8.82
N GLU A 31 -5.72 15.83 -8.07
CA GLU A 31 -4.96 17.04 -8.40
C GLU A 31 -4.24 16.94 -9.74
N GLN A 32 -3.61 15.79 -10.04
CA GLN A 32 -2.93 15.59 -11.32
C GLN A 32 -3.91 15.55 -12.50
N ILE A 33 -5.02 14.83 -12.37
CA ILE A 33 -6.05 14.77 -13.40
C ILE A 33 -6.63 16.16 -13.65
N ARG A 34 -7.04 16.88 -12.61
CA ARG A 34 -7.57 18.25 -12.74
C ARG A 34 -6.58 19.18 -13.45
N LYS A 35 -5.30 19.12 -13.10
CA LYS A 35 -4.25 19.95 -13.74
C LYS A 35 -4.04 19.61 -15.21
N GLU A 36 -4.13 18.33 -15.58
CA GLU A 36 -3.79 17.86 -16.92
C GLU A 36 -4.97 17.85 -17.90
N THR A 37 -6.19 17.65 -17.41
CA THR A 37 -7.38 17.44 -18.23
C THR A 37 -8.52 18.41 -17.91
N GLY A 38 -8.46 19.11 -16.77
CA GLY A 38 -9.57 19.95 -16.28
C GLY A 38 -10.74 19.17 -15.69
N ILE A 39 -10.65 17.83 -15.60
CA ILE A 39 -11.73 16.97 -15.13
C ILE A 39 -11.67 16.86 -13.60
N GLU A 40 -12.83 17.03 -12.95
CA GLU A 40 -13.03 16.67 -11.55
C GLU A 40 -13.53 15.22 -11.46
N ILE A 41 -12.65 14.32 -11.03
CA ILE A 41 -12.93 12.89 -10.93
C ILE A 41 -13.31 12.51 -9.51
N SER A 42 -14.25 11.57 -9.35
CA SER A 42 -14.64 11.08 -8.02
C SER A 42 -13.63 10.08 -7.45
N GLU A 43 -13.60 9.98 -6.13
CA GLU A 43 -12.79 8.97 -5.42
C GLU A 43 -13.18 7.54 -5.83
N GLU A 44 -14.47 7.24 -5.92
CA GLU A 44 -14.98 5.93 -6.33
C GLU A 44 -14.45 5.51 -7.71
N GLN A 45 -14.41 6.43 -8.67
CA GLN A 45 -13.89 6.15 -10.00
C GLN A 45 -12.38 5.83 -9.97
N ILE A 46 -11.61 6.53 -9.14
CA ILE A 46 -10.17 6.23 -8.93
C ILE A 46 -10.01 4.85 -8.29
N GLU A 47 -10.76 4.56 -7.23
CA GLU A 47 -10.68 3.29 -6.51
C GLU A 47 -11.04 2.10 -7.41
N MET A 48 -12.07 2.24 -8.24
CA MET A 48 -12.41 1.25 -9.25
C MET A 48 -11.23 0.95 -10.19
N THR A 49 -10.58 1.99 -10.72
CA THR A 49 -9.39 1.82 -11.58
C THR A 49 -8.22 1.17 -10.84
N LEU A 50 -7.97 1.55 -9.57
CA LEU A 50 -6.94 0.92 -8.74
C LEU A 50 -7.21 -0.58 -8.54
N GLN A 51 -8.48 -0.95 -8.35
CA GLN A 51 -8.95 -2.35 -8.31
C GLN A 51 -8.87 -3.07 -9.67
N GLY A 52 -8.46 -2.38 -10.74
CA GLY A 52 -8.35 -2.96 -12.09
C GLY A 52 -9.66 -3.01 -12.86
N LYS A 53 -10.72 -2.36 -12.37
CA LYS A 53 -11.96 -2.20 -13.11
C LYS A 53 -11.81 -1.04 -14.09
N LYS A 54 -12.29 -1.19 -15.32
CA LYS A 54 -12.33 -0.08 -16.29
C LYS A 54 -13.54 0.79 -16.01
N ALA A 55 -13.32 2.09 -15.80
CA ALA A 55 -14.42 3.05 -15.74
C ALA A 55 -14.98 3.27 -17.17
N LEU A 56 -16.30 3.23 -17.30
CA LEU A 56 -17.00 3.21 -18.60
C LEU A 56 -16.77 4.46 -19.47
N PHE A 57 -16.35 5.57 -18.88
CA PHE A 57 -16.22 6.88 -19.54
C PHE A 57 -14.81 7.49 -19.44
N PHE A 58 -13.80 6.67 -19.17
CA PHE A 58 -12.42 7.17 -19.09
C PHE A 58 -11.78 7.26 -20.46
N ASP A 59 -11.25 8.43 -20.78
CA ASP A 59 -10.17 8.57 -21.75
C ASP A 59 -8.96 7.78 -21.23
N ASP A 60 -8.25 7.07 -22.13
CA ASP A 60 -7.01 6.34 -21.84
C ASP A 60 -5.97 7.23 -21.13
N ARG A 61 -6.04 8.55 -21.33
CA ARG A 61 -5.21 9.53 -20.60
C ARG A 61 -5.43 9.50 -19.09
N ILE A 62 -6.67 9.35 -18.61
CA ILE A 62 -6.99 9.32 -17.17
C ILE A 62 -6.38 8.06 -16.53
N ASP A 63 -6.57 6.90 -17.14
CA ASP A 63 -5.99 5.64 -16.68
C ASP A 63 -4.46 5.72 -16.57
N LYS A 64 -3.83 6.37 -17.56
CA LYS A 64 -2.39 6.60 -17.56
C LYS A 64 -1.95 7.49 -16.39
N ILE A 65 -2.68 8.56 -16.08
CA ILE A 65 -2.38 9.43 -14.94
C ILE A 65 -2.51 8.64 -13.64
N ILE A 66 -3.62 7.92 -13.43
CA ILE A 66 -3.85 7.09 -12.23
C ILE A 66 -2.69 6.10 -12.03
N LYS A 67 -2.32 5.37 -13.10
CA LYS A 67 -1.23 4.39 -13.05
C LYS A 67 0.10 5.06 -12.66
N THR A 68 0.46 6.14 -13.35
CA THR A 68 1.76 6.82 -13.15
C THR A 68 1.84 7.45 -11.76
N ALA A 69 0.77 8.10 -11.31
CA ALA A 69 0.64 8.67 -9.97
C ALA A 69 0.81 7.60 -8.88
N THR A 70 0.19 6.44 -9.07
CA THR A 70 0.26 5.32 -8.12
C THR A 70 1.67 4.76 -8.03
N ILE A 71 2.33 4.55 -9.17
CA ILE A 71 3.73 4.09 -9.21
C ILE A 71 4.65 5.07 -8.48
N ALA A 72 4.49 6.38 -8.74
CA ALA A 72 5.27 7.41 -8.07
C ALA A 72 5.00 7.41 -6.56
N PHE A 73 3.74 7.35 -6.15
CA PHE A 73 3.35 7.32 -4.74
C PHE A 73 3.95 6.13 -3.98
N VAL A 74 3.91 4.92 -4.57
CA VAL A 74 4.51 3.74 -3.94
C VAL A 74 6.03 3.87 -3.87
N ASN A 75 6.69 4.34 -4.92
CA ASN A 75 8.14 4.52 -4.90
C ASN A 75 8.60 5.57 -3.88
N GLU A 76 7.90 6.71 -3.79
CA GLU A 76 8.17 7.74 -2.79
C GLU A 76 7.95 7.21 -1.36
N MET A 77 6.92 6.39 -1.14
CA MET A 77 6.71 5.71 0.15
C MET A 77 7.86 4.74 0.49
N LEU A 78 8.32 3.95 -0.47
CA LEU A 78 9.45 3.02 -0.29
C LEU A 78 10.74 3.78 0.02
N ASP A 79 10.96 4.94 -0.61
CA ASP A 79 12.10 5.81 -0.30
C ASP A 79 12.02 6.33 1.14
N GLU A 80 10.86 6.83 1.58
CA GLU A 80 10.70 7.30 2.97
C GLU A 80 10.89 6.17 4.00
N LEU A 81 10.46 4.93 3.70
CA LEU A 81 10.75 3.77 4.54
C LEU A 81 12.27 3.54 4.70
N ARG A 82 13.01 3.60 3.60
CA ARG A 82 14.47 3.40 3.59
C ARG A 82 15.18 4.53 4.34
N GLU A 83 14.73 5.77 4.17
CA GLU A 83 15.24 6.93 4.91
C GLU A 83 15.01 6.78 6.43
N ASN A 84 13.93 6.13 6.84
CA ASN A 84 13.67 5.77 8.24
C ASN A 84 14.40 4.49 8.70
N GLY A 85 15.39 4.01 7.93
CA GLY A 85 16.26 2.91 8.32
C GLY A 85 15.65 1.52 8.14
N TYR A 86 14.62 1.37 7.30
CA TYR A 86 14.13 0.06 6.89
C TYR A 86 14.95 -0.48 5.72
N GLU A 87 15.67 -1.58 5.96
CA GLU A 87 16.31 -2.35 4.91
C GLU A 87 15.25 -3.24 4.23
N LEU A 88 14.93 -2.93 2.97
CA LEU A 88 13.82 -3.55 2.23
C LEU A 88 14.30 -4.53 1.14
N GLN A 89 15.58 -4.50 0.74
CA GLN A 89 16.12 -5.35 -0.33
C GLN A 89 16.57 -6.72 0.19
N ALA A 90 17.21 -6.73 1.36
CA ALA A 90 17.81 -7.93 1.96
C ALA A 90 16.93 -8.57 3.05
N THR A 91 15.63 -8.28 3.07
CA THR A 91 14.67 -8.75 4.09
C THR A 91 13.38 -9.25 3.44
N MET A 92 12.62 -10.04 4.18
CA MET A 92 11.23 -10.36 3.83
C MET A 92 10.33 -9.19 4.25
N ASN A 93 9.57 -8.64 3.30
CA ASN A 93 8.62 -7.56 3.57
C ASN A 93 7.19 -8.10 3.51
N LEU A 94 6.52 -8.17 4.66
CA LEU A 94 5.13 -8.59 4.75
C LEU A 94 4.20 -7.38 4.61
N LEU A 95 3.40 -7.36 3.55
CA LEU A 95 2.42 -6.32 3.27
C LEU A 95 1.05 -6.71 3.86
N MET A 96 0.43 -5.78 4.56
CA MET A 96 -0.89 -5.97 5.18
C MET A 96 -1.73 -4.69 5.12
N GLY A 97 -3.04 -4.80 5.36
CA GLY A 97 -4.01 -3.72 5.24
C GLY A 97 -4.55 -3.51 3.81
N GLY A 98 -5.52 -2.61 3.68
CA GLY A 98 -6.21 -2.36 2.41
C GLY A 98 -5.33 -1.84 1.27
N GLY A 99 -4.28 -1.10 1.59
CA GLY A 99 -3.33 -0.59 0.59
C GLY A 99 -2.34 -1.63 0.05
N ALA A 100 -2.26 -2.83 0.66
CA ALA A 100 -1.26 -3.84 0.31
C ALA A 100 -1.38 -4.28 -1.16
N TYR A 101 -2.61 -4.42 -1.68
CA TYR A 101 -2.84 -4.79 -3.07
C TYR A 101 -2.31 -3.75 -4.07
N ILE A 102 -2.44 -2.46 -3.75
CA ILE A 102 -1.95 -1.37 -4.60
C ILE A 102 -0.43 -1.38 -4.65
N VAL A 103 0.22 -1.61 -3.51
CA VAL A 103 1.68 -1.77 -3.43
C VAL A 103 2.09 -2.97 -4.29
N GLN A 104 1.53 -4.16 -4.04
CA GLN A 104 1.89 -5.37 -4.78
C GLN A 104 1.71 -5.21 -6.30
N LYS A 105 0.56 -4.69 -6.74
CA LYS A 105 0.31 -4.46 -8.17
C LYS A 105 1.35 -3.52 -8.78
N THR A 106 1.86 -2.56 -8.03
CA THR A 106 2.96 -1.70 -8.47
C THR A 106 4.29 -2.45 -8.53
N LEU A 107 4.56 -3.34 -7.57
CA LEU A 107 5.75 -4.19 -7.56
C LEU A 107 5.76 -5.17 -8.73
N ASP A 108 4.61 -5.80 -9.02
CA ASP A 108 4.41 -6.76 -10.10
C ASP A 108 4.65 -6.16 -11.50
N LEU A 109 4.47 -4.84 -11.64
CA LEU A 109 4.82 -4.12 -12.87
C LEU A 109 6.34 -3.97 -13.07
N GLY A 110 7.16 -4.33 -12.08
CA GLY A 110 8.61 -4.14 -12.12
C GLY A 110 9.06 -2.68 -12.03
N GLN A 111 8.13 -1.74 -11.75
CA GLN A 111 8.39 -0.29 -11.79
C GLN A 111 8.82 0.26 -10.42
N HIS A 112 9.42 -0.57 -9.57
CA HIS A 112 9.89 -0.20 -8.23
C HIS A 112 11.41 0.08 -8.16
N GLN A 113 12.12 -0.04 -9.28
CA GLN A 113 13.56 0.24 -9.43
C GLN A 113 14.42 -0.40 -8.33
N ASN A 114 14.15 -1.67 -8.02
CA ASN A 114 14.82 -2.45 -6.98
C ASN A 114 14.73 -1.85 -5.56
N ARG A 115 13.82 -0.90 -5.25
CA ARG A 115 13.71 -0.31 -3.90
C ARG A 115 13.35 -1.31 -2.80
N ILE A 116 12.74 -2.42 -3.18
CA ILE A 116 12.26 -3.48 -2.29
C ILE A 116 12.61 -4.82 -2.94
N GLY A 117 12.98 -5.79 -2.11
CA GLY A 117 13.33 -7.14 -2.53
C GLY A 117 12.11 -8.05 -2.45
N TYR A 118 12.25 -9.14 -1.68
CA TYR A 118 11.18 -10.12 -1.53
C TYR A 118 9.99 -9.58 -0.72
N THR A 119 8.79 -9.79 -1.24
CA THR A 119 7.53 -9.35 -0.63
C THR A 119 6.51 -10.47 -0.58
N GLU A 120 5.71 -10.50 0.49
CA GLU A 120 4.48 -11.30 0.54
C GLU A 120 3.30 -10.43 0.98
N ILE A 121 2.09 -10.74 0.49
CA ILE A 121 0.87 -10.19 1.06
C ILE A 121 0.26 -11.21 2.01
N LEU A 122 -0.11 -10.77 3.20
CA LEU A 122 -0.87 -11.61 4.12
C LEU A 122 -2.27 -11.93 3.55
N ALA A 123 -2.68 -13.20 3.60
CA ALA A 123 -4.05 -13.58 3.25
C ALA A 123 -5.06 -12.79 4.08
N GLU A 124 -6.15 -12.33 3.45
CA GLU A 124 -7.17 -11.48 4.10
C GLU A 124 -6.56 -10.21 4.74
N SER A 125 -5.53 -9.64 4.10
CA SER A 125 -4.76 -8.49 4.58
C SER A 125 -5.60 -7.31 5.07
N GLN A 126 -6.77 -7.08 4.48
CA GLN A 126 -7.71 -6.02 4.85
C GLN A 126 -8.24 -6.16 6.28
N ILE A 127 -8.44 -7.40 6.75
CA ILE A 127 -9.00 -7.70 8.08
C ILE A 127 -7.97 -8.38 8.99
N ALA A 128 -6.69 -8.38 8.60
CA ALA A 128 -5.61 -9.05 9.31
C ALA A 128 -5.53 -8.67 10.80
N ASN A 129 -5.76 -7.40 11.15
CA ASN A 129 -5.76 -6.96 12.55
C ASN A 129 -6.91 -7.60 13.34
N ALA A 130 -8.11 -7.65 12.77
CA ALA A 130 -9.28 -8.26 13.42
C ALA A 130 -9.06 -9.77 13.62
N LEU A 131 -8.59 -10.47 12.58
CA LEU A 131 -8.23 -11.89 12.66
C LEU A 131 -7.12 -12.15 13.67
N GLY A 132 -6.13 -11.25 13.77
CA GLY A 132 -5.06 -11.30 14.76
C GLY A 132 -5.61 -11.25 16.18
N TYR A 133 -6.46 -10.27 16.48
CA TYR A 133 -7.11 -10.16 17.79
C TYR A 133 -8.00 -11.37 18.11
N GLU A 134 -8.76 -11.87 17.14
CA GLU A 134 -9.58 -13.07 17.32
C GLU A 134 -8.74 -14.29 17.71
N ARG A 135 -7.61 -14.51 17.02
CA ARG A 135 -6.67 -15.60 17.33
C ARG A 135 -6.07 -15.46 18.72
N LEU A 136 -5.68 -14.24 19.11
CA LEU A 136 -5.14 -13.96 20.45
C LEU A 136 -6.16 -14.26 21.55
N ILE A 137 -7.42 -13.85 21.37
CA ILE A 137 -8.50 -14.12 22.34
C ILE A 137 -8.79 -15.62 22.45
N LYS A 138 -8.91 -16.31 21.31
CA LYS A 138 -9.13 -17.78 21.30
C LYS A 138 -8.05 -18.52 22.08
N GLU A 139 -6.79 -18.12 21.90
CA GLU A 139 -5.66 -18.72 22.61
C GLU A 139 -5.65 -18.36 24.10
N ALA A 140 -5.96 -17.11 24.46
CA ALA A 140 -6.08 -16.69 25.85
C ALA A 140 -7.18 -17.44 26.61
N LEU A 141 -8.30 -17.76 25.95
CA LEU A 141 -9.39 -18.54 26.52
C LEU A 141 -9.03 -20.02 26.71
N ARG A 142 -8.24 -20.62 25.81
CA ARG A 142 -7.78 -22.03 25.96
C ARG A 142 -6.80 -22.24 27.11
N ARG A 143 -6.08 -21.18 27.50
CA ARG A 143 -5.09 -21.22 28.59
C ARG A 143 -5.69 -20.94 29.97
N ARG A 144 -6.98 -20.63 30.04
CA ARG A 144 -7.75 -20.52 31.29
C ARG A 144 -8.35 -21.86 31.66
#